data_AF-A0A1F8SRS2-F1
#
_entry.id   AF-A0A1F8SRS2-F1
#
_cell.length_a   1.000
_cell.length_b   1.000
_cell.length_c   1.000
_cell.angle_alpha   90.00
_cell.angle_beta   90.00
_cell.angle_gamma   90.00
#
_symmetry.space_group_name_H-M   'P 1'
#
loop_
_entity.id
_entity.type
_entity.pdbx_description
1 polymer ?
#
loop_
_entity_poly.entity_id
_entity_poly.type
_entity_poly.pdbx_seq_one_letter_code
_entity_poly.pdbx_strand_id
1 'polypeptide(L)'
;MNFDVYIQVKRTGRTHAHVPDFPGCNWLADTPEIAWDRAEMSISAHLSWLRKYSLLKLPEDVSVIPCLVQRHKSCAREGNLIGFFESEREPVSTEEIPNFLDLMKCARIDLLAQVHDLPEEILHWKPEPDSWSIEETLRHVAGAERWYLTRILEPATIPHFKPCKSVWKRLEMVRAVVLDCLSMLSKVERSVVVADESGELWSARKVFRRYVEHEREHTAHTQEILELYKSSR
;
A
#
# COMPACT_ATOMS: atom_id res chain seq x y z
N MET A 1 -6.97 17.20 16.56
CA MET A 1 -6.58 17.53 15.18
C MET A 1 -7.57 16.85 14.25
N ASN A 2 -8.05 17.58 13.26
CA ASN A 2 -8.96 17.03 12.26
C ASN A 2 -8.15 16.24 11.23
N PHE A 3 -8.66 15.07 10.84
CA PHE A 3 -8.06 14.22 9.83
C PHE A 3 -9.07 13.99 8.72
N ASP A 4 -8.73 14.43 7.51
CA ASP A 4 -9.61 14.32 6.37
C ASP A 4 -9.70 12.88 5.88
N VAL A 5 -10.87 12.27 6.04
CA VAL A 5 -11.15 10.90 5.66
C VAL A 5 -11.92 10.88 4.35
N TYR A 6 -11.41 10.07 3.44
CA TYR A 6 -11.99 9.83 2.12
C TYR A 6 -12.45 8.39 2.08
N ILE A 7 -13.70 8.17 1.66
CA ILE A 7 -14.35 6.87 1.64
C ILE A 7 -14.75 6.51 0.21
N GLN A 8 -14.31 5.34 -0.25
CA GLN A 8 -14.72 4.73 -1.50
C GLN A 8 -15.58 3.49 -1.23
N VAL A 9 -16.81 3.49 -1.73
CA VAL A 9 -17.79 2.41 -1.54
C VAL A 9 -18.00 1.65 -2.85
N LYS A 10 -17.75 0.34 -2.86
CA LYS A 10 -18.02 -0.54 -4.01
C LYS A 10 -19.53 -0.75 -4.17
N ARG A 11 -19.93 -1.21 -5.37
CA ARG A 11 -21.31 -1.70 -5.63
C ARG A 11 -21.75 -2.79 -4.65
N THR A 12 -20.81 -3.60 -4.17
CA THR A 12 -21.05 -4.67 -3.17
C THR A 12 -21.23 -4.16 -1.74
N GLY A 13 -21.04 -2.86 -1.48
CA GLY A 13 -21.04 -2.28 -0.13
C GLY A 13 -19.66 -2.22 0.52
N ARG A 14 -18.73 -3.08 0.11
CA ARG A 14 -17.34 -3.07 0.60
C ARG A 14 -16.71 -1.70 0.43
N THR A 15 -16.07 -1.24 1.49
CA THR A 15 -15.61 0.13 1.63
C THR A 15 -14.11 0.18 1.91
N HIS A 16 -13.43 1.07 1.21
CA HIS A 16 -12.05 1.46 1.49
C HIS A 16 -12.05 2.90 1.96
N ALA A 17 -11.39 3.15 3.08
CA ALA A 17 -11.22 4.49 3.63
C ALA A 17 -9.73 4.79 3.76
N HIS A 18 -9.37 6.06 3.59
CA HIS A 18 -7.98 6.49 3.74
C HIS A 18 -7.90 7.97 4.15
N VAL A 19 -6.69 8.38 4.58
CA VAL A 19 -6.36 9.77 4.92
C VAL A 19 -5.27 10.28 3.98
N PRO A 20 -5.57 11.19 3.03
CA PRO A 20 -4.60 11.63 2.02
C PRO A 20 -3.31 12.23 2.59
N ASP A 21 -3.43 13.01 3.67
CA ASP A 21 -2.29 13.66 4.33
C ASP A 21 -1.33 12.68 5.02
N PHE A 22 -1.75 11.43 5.20
CA PHE A 22 -0.98 10.37 5.84
C PHE A 22 -0.87 9.17 4.89
N PRO A 23 0.06 9.20 3.92
CA PRO A 23 0.21 8.13 2.94
C PRO A 23 0.39 6.76 3.59
N GLY A 24 -0.41 5.78 3.15
CA GLY A 24 -0.46 4.46 3.76
C GLY A 24 -1.50 4.31 4.88
N CYS A 25 -2.09 5.40 5.38
CA CYS A 25 -3.20 5.36 6.34
C CYS A 25 -4.50 4.98 5.62
N ASN A 26 -4.79 3.69 5.55
CA ASN A 26 -5.99 3.15 4.91
C ASN A 26 -6.56 1.97 5.70
N TRP A 27 -7.82 1.65 5.45
CA TRP A 27 -8.47 0.46 5.99
C TRP A 27 -9.66 0.01 5.14
N LEU A 28 -9.98 -1.27 5.29
CA LEU A 28 -11.09 -1.95 4.64
C LEU A 28 -12.20 -2.26 5.64
N ALA A 29 -13.44 -2.19 5.16
CA ALA A 29 -14.61 -2.63 5.90
C ALA A 29 -15.69 -3.16 4.94
N ASP A 30 -16.60 -3.98 5.47
CA ASP A 30 -17.69 -4.54 4.68
C ASP A 30 -18.77 -3.51 4.34
N THR A 31 -18.94 -2.49 5.16
CA THR A 31 -19.88 -1.39 4.93
C THR A 31 -19.26 -0.03 5.22
N PRO A 32 -19.84 1.06 4.67
CA PRO A 32 -19.41 2.43 4.97
C PRO A 32 -19.52 2.80 6.43
N GLU A 33 -20.53 2.28 7.13
CA GLU A 33 -20.79 2.53 8.54
C GLU A 33 -19.68 1.91 9.39
N ILE A 34 -19.33 0.64 9.12
CA ILE A 34 -18.20 -0.04 9.78
C ILE A 34 -16.87 0.67 9.45
N ALA A 35 -16.70 1.15 8.21
CA ALA A 35 -15.51 1.92 7.84
C ALA A 35 -15.40 3.20 8.69
N TRP A 36 -16.51 3.91 8.88
CA TRP A 36 -16.54 5.13 9.66
C TRP A 36 -16.30 4.87 11.15
N ASP A 37 -16.96 3.86 11.72
CA ASP A 37 -16.79 3.47 13.14
C ASP A 37 -15.34 3.09 13.47
N ARG A 38 -14.58 2.59 12.48
CA ARG A 38 -13.16 2.24 12.64
C ARG A 38 -12.20 3.41 12.42
N ALA A 39 -12.66 4.56 11.95
CA ALA A 39 -11.78 5.63 11.46
C ALA A 39 -10.78 6.11 12.52
N GLU A 40 -11.26 6.41 13.73
CA GLU A 40 -10.40 6.90 14.82
C GLU A 40 -9.31 5.87 15.19
N MET A 41 -9.70 4.60 15.34
CA MET A 41 -8.78 3.51 15.67
C MET A 41 -7.76 3.29 14.55
N SER A 42 -8.18 3.27 13.29
CA SER A 42 -7.30 3.07 12.13
C SER A 42 -6.29 4.20 11.96
N ILE A 43 -6.72 5.45 12.15
CA ILE A 43 -5.82 6.62 12.14
C ILE A 43 -4.84 6.53 13.30
N SER A 44 -5.32 6.25 14.51
CA SER A 44 -4.47 6.12 15.71
C SER A 44 -3.40 5.02 15.55
N ALA A 45 -3.78 3.88 14.95
CA ALA A 45 -2.85 2.79 14.65
C ALA A 45 -1.78 3.23 13.63
N HIS A 46 -2.16 3.96 12.59
CA HIS A 46 -1.20 4.50 11.62
C HIS A 46 -0.27 5.55 12.24
N LEU A 47 -0.78 6.47 13.07
CA LEU A 47 0.05 7.44 13.78
C LEU A 47 1.05 6.75 14.72
N SER A 48 0.61 5.69 15.41
CA SER A 48 1.50 4.87 16.25
C SER A 48 2.58 4.17 15.43
N TRP A 49 2.24 3.68 14.23
CA TRP A 49 3.20 3.13 13.29
C TRP A 49 4.23 4.17 12.81
N LEU A 50 3.81 5.39 12.50
CA LEU A 50 4.72 6.48 12.15
C LEU A 50 5.64 6.86 13.32
N ARG A 51 5.14 6.85 14.56
CA ARG A 51 5.93 7.10 15.78
C ARG A 51 7.01 6.04 16.00
N LYS A 52 6.69 4.76 15.78
CA LYS A 52 7.66 3.65 15.86
C LYS A 52 8.93 3.94 15.04
N TYR A 53 8.78 4.63 13.91
CA TYR A 53 9.86 4.97 12.99
C TYR A 53 10.35 6.42 13.08
N SER A 54 9.88 7.19 14.07
CA SER A 54 10.21 8.63 14.22
C SER A 54 9.86 9.47 12.98
N LEU A 55 8.85 9.06 12.21
CA LEU A 55 8.37 9.78 11.02
C LEU A 55 7.22 10.75 11.33
N LEU A 56 6.59 10.60 12.50
CA LEU A 56 5.50 11.49 12.91
C LEU A 56 6.03 12.75 13.59
N LYS A 57 5.57 13.92 13.13
CA LYS A 57 5.91 15.23 13.71
C LYS A 57 4.80 15.82 14.60
N LEU A 58 3.75 15.04 14.88
CA LEU A 58 2.65 15.45 15.74
C LEU A 58 2.93 15.14 17.22
N PRO A 59 2.37 15.93 18.16
CA PRO A 59 2.42 15.64 19.59
C PRO A 59 1.87 14.24 19.95
N GLU A 60 2.28 13.70 21.10
CA GLU A 60 1.80 12.40 21.57
C GLU A 60 0.30 12.41 21.93
N ASP A 61 -0.16 13.51 22.53
CA ASP A 61 -1.52 13.74 23.02
C ASP A 61 -2.49 14.28 21.96
N VAL A 62 -2.13 14.18 20.68
CA VAL A 62 -3.00 14.63 19.59
C VAL A 62 -4.32 13.83 19.58
N SER A 63 -5.43 14.53 19.85
CA SER A 63 -6.76 13.95 19.67
C SER A 63 -7.04 13.69 18.19
N VAL A 64 -7.47 12.49 17.85
CA VAL A 64 -7.83 12.09 16.49
C VAL A 64 -9.31 12.39 16.25
N ILE A 65 -9.59 13.32 15.35
CA ILE A 65 -10.96 13.70 14.99
C ILE A 65 -11.16 13.44 13.49
N PRO A 66 -11.69 12.25 13.10
CA PRO A 66 -11.97 11.96 11.70
C PRO A 66 -13.02 12.91 11.12
N CYS A 67 -12.79 13.42 9.92
CA CYS A 67 -13.70 14.32 9.20
C CYS A 67 -13.98 13.74 7.82
N LEU A 68 -15.23 13.35 7.53
CA LEU A 68 -15.57 12.81 6.20
C LEU A 68 -15.59 13.95 5.18
N VAL A 69 -14.57 14.00 4.32
CA VAL A 69 -14.45 15.04 3.28
C VAL A 69 -15.03 14.58 1.96
N GLN A 70 -14.83 13.32 1.59
CA GLN A 70 -15.34 12.77 0.34
C GLN A 70 -15.90 11.37 0.51
N ARG A 71 -17.06 11.11 -0.10
CA ARG A 71 -17.62 9.77 -0.28
C ARG A 71 -17.88 9.50 -1.75
N HIS A 72 -17.14 8.58 -2.35
CA HIS A 72 -17.27 8.20 -3.75
C HIS A 72 -17.85 6.79 -3.86
N LYS A 73 -18.87 6.60 -4.71
CA LYS A 73 -19.26 5.26 -5.19
C LYS A 73 -18.31 4.83 -6.30
N SER A 74 -17.58 3.74 -6.11
CA SER A 74 -16.71 3.23 -7.15
C SER A 74 -17.52 2.70 -8.33
N CYS A 75 -17.20 3.19 -9.54
CA CYS A 75 -17.70 2.64 -10.79
C CYS A 75 -16.86 1.46 -11.31
N ALA A 76 -15.76 1.12 -10.63
CA ALA A 76 -14.88 0.04 -11.04
C ALA A 76 -15.59 -1.32 -10.93
N ARG A 77 -15.42 -2.16 -11.95
CA ARG A 77 -15.84 -3.58 -11.89
C ARG A 77 -15.06 -4.26 -10.77
N GLU A 78 -15.70 -5.22 -10.10
CA GLU A 78 -15.17 -5.96 -8.95
C GLU A 78 -13.69 -6.34 -9.15
N GLY A 79 -12.85 -5.92 -8.20
CA GLY A 79 -11.42 -6.20 -8.25
C GLY A 79 -10.64 -5.31 -7.30
N ASN A 80 -10.44 -4.05 -7.63
CA ASN A 80 -9.37 -3.28 -6.98
C ASN A 80 -9.88 -2.04 -6.24
N LEU A 81 -9.62 -1.95 -4.93
CA LEU A 81 -9.84 -0.72 -4.13
C LEU A 81 -8.66 0.22 -4.35
N ILE A 82 -8.38 0.51 -5.61
CA ILE A 82 -7.26 1.36 -6.03
C ILE A 82 -7.85 2.63 -6.61
N GLY A 83 -8.78 3.28 -5.90
CA GLY A 83 -9.38 4.53 -6.36
C GLY A 83 -8.36 5.65 -6.53
N PHE A 84 -8.69 6.58 -7.42
CA PHE A 84 -8.01 7.87 -7.58
C PHE A 84 -8.77 8.96 -6.82
N PHE A 85 -8.06 9.75 -6.02
CA PHE A 85 -8.62 10.89 -5.30
C PHE A 85 -8.16 12.21 -5.91
N GLU A 86 -8.96 13.26 -5.79
CA GLU A 86 -8.68 14.52 -6.49
C GLU A 86 -7.38 15.19 -6.01
N SER A 87 -7.05 15.05 -4.72
CA SER A 87 -5.76 15.48 -4.16
C SER A 87 -4.55 14.79 -4.80
N GLU A 88 -4.75 13.68 -5.50
CA GLU A 88 -3.69 12.95 -6.19
C GLU A 88 -3.33 13.50 -7.56
N ARG A 89 -4.07 14.51 -8.03
CA ARG A 89 -3.65 15.29 -9.20
C ARG A 89 -2.47 16.20 -8.87
N GLU A 90 -2.30 16.57 -7.61
CA GLU A 90 -1.20 17.42 -7.20
C GLU A 90 0.13 16.70 -7.44
N PRO A 91 1.03 17.29 -8.26
CA PRO A 91 2.33 16.69 -8.53
C PRO A 91 3.09 16.44 -7.24
N VAL A 92 3.85 15.34 -7.20
CA VAL A 92 4.74 15.06 -6.08
C VAL A 92 5.93 16.01 -6.16
N SER A 93 6.18 16.79 -5.11
CA SER A 93 7.35 17.68 -5.02
C SER A 93 8.63 16.88 -4.76
N THR A 94 9.80 17.50 -5.00
CA THR A 94 11.11 16.82 -4.87
C THR A 94 11.42 16.57 -3.41
N GLU A 95 10.89 17.42 -2.56
CA GLU A 95 11.03 17.47 -1.11
C GLU A 95 10.15 16.41 -0.43
N GLU A 96 9.05 15.99 -1.08
CA GLU A 96 8.18 14.92 -0.60
C GLU A 96 8.71 13.51 -0.89
N ILE A 97 9.49 13.32 -1.97
CA ILE A 97 9.97 12.00 -2.38
C ILE A 97 10.69 11.27 -1.24
N PRO A 98 11.67 11.88 -0.53
CA PRO A 98 12.35 11.20 0.58
C PRO A 98 11.38 10.67 1.65
N ASN A 99 10.33 11.44 1.98
CA ASN A 99 9.34 11.02 2.97
C ASN A 99 8.58 9.77 2.51
N PHE A 100 8.18 9.70 1.23
CA PHE A 100 7.54 8.51 0.69
C PHE A 100 8.47 7.30 0.69
N LEU A 101 9.75 7.49 0.31
CA LEU A 101 10.73 6.41 0.30
C LEU A 101 11.00 5.88 1.73
N ASP A 102 11.02 6.75 2.74
CA ASP A 102 11.12 6.36 4.14
C ASP A 102 9.91 5.54 4.60
N LEU A 103 8.69 5.91 4.20
CA LEU A 103 7.48 5.12 4.48
C LEU A 103 7.56 3.72 3.84
N MET A 104 7.99 3.64 2.57
CA MET A 104 8.20 2.38 1.86
C MET A 104 9.27 1.51 2.54
N LYS A 105 10.35 2.12 3.03
CA LYS A 105 11.41 1.43 3.79
C LYS A 105 10.84 0.84 5.08
N CYS A 106 10.06 1.61 5.83
CA CYS A 106 9.45 1.16 7.08
C CYS A 106 8.47 0.01 6.86
N ALA A 107 7.64 0.09 5.81
CA ALA A 107 6.74 -1.01 5.44
C ALA A 107 7.50 -2.31 5.13
N ARG A 108 8.65 -2.22 4.44
CA ARG A 108 9.47 -3.39 4.12
C ARG A 108 10.14 -3.98 5.34
N ILE A 109 10.57 -3.14 6.29
CA ILE A 109 11.14 -3.60 7.57
C ILE A 109 10.11 -4.44 8.31
N ASP A 110 8.86 -3.96 8.42
CA ASP A 110 7.80 -4.71 9.10
C ASP A 110 7.48 -6.05 8.41
N LEU A 111 7.36 -6.05 7.08
CA LEU A 111 7.13 -7.29 6.32
C LEU A 111 8.25 -8.30 6.60
N LEU A 112 9.52 -7.90 6.42
CA LEU A 112 10.66 -8.80 6.59
C LEU A 112 10.82 -9.29 8.03
N ALA A 113 10.51 -8.46 9.03
CA ALA A 113 10.54 -8.86 10.43
C ALA A 113 9.58 -10.02 10.75
N GLN A 114 8.50 -10.17 9.98
CA GLN A 114 7.56 -11.28 10.16
C GLN A 114 7.98 -12.56 9.43
N VAL A 115 8.70 -12.44 8.31
CA VAL A 115 8.87 -13.57 7.38
C VAL A 115 10.30 -14.10 7.23
N HIS A 116 11.32 -13.31 7.55
CA HIS A 116 12.71 -13.61 7.19
C HIS A 116 13.22 -14.93 7.80
N ASP A 117 12.84 -15.20 9.05
CA ASP A 117 13.32 -16.37 9.80
C ASP A 117 12.32 -17.53 9.83
N LEU A 118 11.28 -17.49 8.99
CA LEU A 118 10.30 -18.56 8.92
C LEU A 118 10.88 -19.81 8.24
N PRO A 119 10.64 -21.02 8.78
CA PRO A 119 10.95 -22.26 8.10
C PRO A 119 10.24 -22.38 6.75
N GLU A 120 10.87 -23.08 5.80
CA GLU A 120 10.34 -23.32 4.45
C GLU A 120 8.95 -23.97 4.47
N GLU A 121 8.69 -24.86 5.43
CA GLU A 121 7.37 -25.46 5.65
C GLU A 121 6.27 -24.41 5.86
N ILE A 122 6.54 -23.38 6.67
CA ILE A 122 5.57 -22.31 6.96
C ILE A 122 5.42 -21.38 5.76
N LEU A 123 6.53 -21.07 5.07
CA LEU A 123 6.50 -20.22 3.88
C LEU A 123 5.63 -20.80 2.75
N HIS A 124 5.62 -22.12 2.62
CA HIS A 124 4.86 -22.84 1.59
C HIS A 124 3.48 -23.33 2.07
N TRP A 125 3.19 -23.22 3.36
CA TRP A 125 1.89 -23.63 3.89
C TRP A 125 0.77 -22.74 3.36
N LYS A 126 -0.39 -23.35 3.13
CA LYS A 126 -1.61 -22.68 2.70
C LYS A 126 -2.76 -23.02 3.66
N PRO A 127 -3.57 -22.03 4.07
CA PRO A 127 -4.78 -22.30 4.86
C PRO A 127 -5.78 -23.21 4.14
N GLU A 128 -5.97 -22.99 2.84
CA GLU A 128 -6.85 -23.74 1.96
C GLU A 128 -6.15 -23.96 0.60
N PRO A 129 -6.52 -24.98 -0.19
CA PRO A 129 -5.87 -25.25 -1.49
C PRO A 129 -5.83 -24.06 -2.45
N ASP A 130 -6.89 -23.25 -2.45
CA ASP A 130 -7.02 -22.07 -3.33
C ASP A 130 -6.52 -20.76 -2.70
N SER A 131 -6.03 -20.82 -1.45
CA SER A 131 -5.43 -19.65 -0.78
C SER A 131 -3.97 -19.45 -1.18
N TRP A 132 -3.46 -18.25 -0.90
CA TRP A 132 -2.04 -17.96 -1.05
C TRP A 132 -1.23 -18.46 0.14
N SER A 133 -0.02 -18.93 -0.15
CA SER A 133 1.03 -19.09 0.86
C SER A 133 1.72 -17.74 1.15
N ILE A 134 2.57 -17.73 2.18
CA ILE A 134 3.40 -16.55 2.47
C ILE A 134 4.36 -16.30 1.29
N GLU A 135 4.98 -17.34 0.73
CA GLU A 135 5.89 -17.17 -0.41
C GLU A 135 5.18 -16.58 -1.64
N GLU A 136 3.96 -17.05 -1.94
CA GLU A 136 3.14 -16.50 -3.03
C GLU A 136 2.76 -15.05 -2.77
N THR A 137 2.42 -14.70 -1.54
CA THR A 137 2.15 -13.32 -1.10
C THR A 137 3.36 -12.42 -1.30
N LEU A 138 4.55 -12.86 -0.88
CA LEU A 138 5.80 -12.11 -1.06
C LEU A 138 6.17 -11.93 -2.55
N ARG A 139 5.94 -12.95 -3.38
CA ARG A 139 6.11 -12.84 -4.84
C ARG A 139 5.13 -11.86 -5.45
N HIS A 140 3.89 -11.85 -4.97
CA HIS A 140 2.86 -10.91 -5.40
C HIS A 140 3.26 -9.47 -5.05
N VAL A 141 3.74 -9.19 -3.84
CA VAL A 141 4.28 -7.87 -3.46
C VAL A 141 5.34 -7.42 -4.45
N ALA A 142 6.38 -8.24 -4.70
CA ALA A 142 7.42 -7.88 -5.67
C ALA A 142 6.87 -7.71 -7.12
N GLY A 143 5.82 -8.45 -7.49
CA GLY A 143 5.16 -8.29 -8.78
C GLY A 143 4.42 -6.96 -8.90
N ALA A 144 3.66 -6.60 -7.86
CA ALA A 144 2.89 -5.37 -7.78
C ALA A 144 3.79 -4.14 -7.77
N GLU A 145 4.91 -4.19 -7.03
CA GLU A 145 5.90 -3.11 -7.02
C GLU A 145 6.39 -2.78 -8.44
N ARG A 146 6.82 -3.80 -9.18
CA ARG A 146 7.18 -3.62 -10.59
C ARG A 146 6.02 -3.06 -11.41
N TRP A 147 4.81 -3.56 -11.19
CA TRP A 147 3.62 -3.13 -11.94
C TRP A 147 3.29 -1.66 -11.73
N TYR A 148 3.42 -1.14 -10.50
CA TYR A 148 3.17 0.27 -10.20
C TYR A 148 4.07 1.23 -10.98
N LEU A 149 5.35 0.88 -11.23
CA LEU A 149 6.22 1.70 -12.10
C LEU A 149 5.63 1.90 -13.49
N THR A 150 5.02 0.85 -14.07
CA THR A 150 4.40 0.90 -15.41
C THR A 150 3.20 1.82 -15.50
N ARG A 151 2.70 2.34 -14.36
CA ARG A 151 1.55 3.25 -14.32
C ARG A 151 1.94 4.70 -14.58
N ILE A 152 3.20 5.08 -14.37
CA ILE A 152 3.67 6.46 -14.51
C ILE A 152 4.95 6.60 -15.34
N LEU A 153 5.63 5.48 -15.62
CA LEU A 153 6.83 5.43 -16.43
C LEU A 153 6.57 4.71 -17.76
N GLU A 154 7.23 5.19 -18.80
CA GLU A 154 7.28 4.52 -20.08
C GLU A 154 7.94 3.13 -19.93
N PRO A 155 7.39 2.06 -20.52
CA PRO A 155 7.94 0.71 -20.36
C PRO A 155 9.42 0.57 -20.74
N ALA A 156 9.90 1.39 -21.69
CA ALA A 156 11.28 1.40 -22.14
C ALA A 156 12.27 1.97 -21.10
N THR A 157 11.81 2.76 -20.13
CA THR A 157 12.66 3.33 -19.08
C THR A 157 12.76 2.44 -17.84
N ILE A 158 11.87 1.44 -17.72
CA ILE A 158 11.87 0.49 -16.60
C ILE A 158 12.87 -0.63 -16.90
N PRO A 159 13.88 -0.87 -16.05
CA PRO A 159 14.83 -1.96 -16.23
C PRO A 159 14.16 -3.32 -16.35
N HIS A 160 14.72 -4.19 -17.20
CA HIS A 160 14.22 -5.56 -17.33
C HIS A 160 14.60 -6.40 -16.10
N PHE A 161 13.61 -6.96 -15.45
CA PHE A 161 13.81 -7.87 -14.32
C PHE A 161 14.05 -9.29 -14.80
N LYS A 162 15.24 -9.82 -14.53
CA LYS A 162 15.55 -11.23 -14.80
C LYS A 162 14.64 -12.16 -13.99
N PRO A 163 14.19 -13.30 -14.53
CA PRO A 163 13.50 -14.32 -13.74
C PRO A 163 14.34 -14.72 -12.53
N CYS A 164 13.72 -14.77 -11.35
CA CYS A 164 14.39 -15.12 -10.11
C CYS A 164 13.58 -16.14 -9.32
N LYS A 165 14.18 -17.31 -9.07
CA LYS A 165 13.58 -18.39 -8.29
C LYS A 165 13.55 -18.10 -6.80
N SER A 166 14.48 -17.30 -6.27
CA SER A 166 14.44 -16.94 -4.84
C SER A 166 13.49 -15.76 -4.63
N VAL A 167 12.49 -15.93 -3.77
CA VAL A 167 11.56 -14.84 -3.40
C VAL A 167 12.30 -13.68 -2.72
N TRP A 168 13.30 -13.99 -1.88
CA TRP A 168 14.12 -13.01 -1.18
C TRP A 168 14.94 -12.14 -2.15
N LYS A 169 15.69 -12.77 -3.06
CA LYS A 169 16.45 -12.05 -4.10
C LYS A 169 15.52 -11.26 -5.03
N ARG A 170 14.30 -11.76 -5.27
CA ARG A 170 13.30 -11.04 -6.08
C ARG A 170 12.82 -9.78 -5.37
N LEU A 171 12.47 -9.86 -4.08
CA LEU A 171 12.04 -8.71 -3.27
C LEU A 171 13.12 -7.63 -3.19
N GLU A 172 14.38 -8.04 -3.00
CA GLU A 172 15.53 -7.13 -2.96
C GLU A 172 15.77 -6.46 -4.31
N MET A 173 15.91 -7.26 -5.38
CA MET A 173 16.16 -6.75 -6.73
C MET A 173 15.06 -5.81 -7.21
N VAL A 174 13.79 -6.17 -6.99
CA VAL A 174 12.67 -5.30 -7.39
C VAL A 174 12.69 -4.00 -6.61
N ARG A 175 12.84 -4.07 -5.29
CA ARG A 175 12.84 -2.87 -4.46
C ARG A 175 13.99 -1.93 -4.81
N ALA A 176 15.19 -2.44 -5.09
CA ALA A 176 16.32 -1.61 -5.50
C ALA A 176 16.00 -0.79 -6.76
N VAL A 177 15.50 -1.44 -7.82
CA VAL A 177 15.11 -0.74 -9.05
C VAL A 177 13.98 0.26 -8.81
N VAL A 178 12.98 -0.11 -7.99
CA VAL A 178 11.87 0.76 -7.65
C VAL A 178 12.36 2.03 -6.96
N LEU A 179 13.24 1.91 -5.96
CA LEU A 179 13.79 3.07 -5.24
C LEU A 179 14.62 3.97 -6.17
N ASP A 180 15.43 3.38 -7.05
CA ASP A 180 16.22 4.13 -8.04
C ASP A 180 15.30 4.90 -9.00
N CYS A 181 14.29 4.25 -9.57
CA CYS A 181 13.32 4.91 -10.45
C CYS A 181 12.53 6.03 -9.73
N LEU A 182 12.01 5.75 -8.54
CA LEU A 182 11.17 6.70 -7.81
C LEU A 182 11.95 7.90 -7.26
N SER A 183 13.22 7.72 -6.90
CA SER A 183 14.09 8.81 -6.44
C SER A 183 14.49 9.78 -7.55
N MET A 184 14.44 9.33 -8.82
CA MET A 184 14.88 10.10 -9.98
C MET A 184 13.73 10.57 -10.89
N LEU A 185 12.48 10.54 -10.41
CA LEU A 185 11.34 10.98 -11.21
C LEU A 185 11.52 12.42 -11.70
N SER A 186 11.45 12.61 -13.01
CA SER A 186 11.48 13.92 -13.65
C SER A 186 10.24 14.75 -13.27
N LYS A 187 10.30 16.07 -13.50
CA LYS A 187 9.13 16.95 -13.30
C LYS A 187 7.91 16.46 -14.10
N VAL A 188 8.12 15.94 -15.31
CA VAL A 188 7.04 15.42 -16.16
C VAL A 188 6.41 14.20 -15.50
N GLU A 189 7.20 13.18 -15.16
CA GLU A 189 6.70 11.94 -14.52
C GLU A 189 6.02 12.19 -13.17
N ARG A 190 6.46 13.20 -12.41
CA ARG A 190 5.79 13.59 -11.15
C ARG A 190 4.44 14.27 -11.35
N SER A 191 4.18 14.80 -12.55
CA SER A 191 2.99 15.60 -12.86
C SER A 191 1.99 14.87 -13.77
N VAL A 192 2.30 13.68 -14.28
CA VAL A 192 1.38 12.95 -15.16
C VAL A 192 0.16 12.44 -14.39
N VAL A 193 -0.98 12.48 -15.06
CA VAL A 193 -2.19 11.73 -14.68
C VAL A 193 -2.62 10.96 -15.92
N VAL A 194 -2.52 9.63 -15.86
CA VAL A 194 -2.80 8.74 -17.00
C VAL A 194 -3.89 7.73 -16.64
N ALA A 195 -4.75 7.39 -17.59
CA ALA A 195 -5.71 6.31 -17.43
C ALA A 195 -5.08 4.99 -17.90
N ASP A 196 -5.29 3.90 -17.17
CA ASP A 196 -4.97 2.57 -17.69
C ASP A 196 -6.09 2.02 -18.60
N GLU A 197 -5.91 0.80 -19.10
CA GLU A 197 -6.86 0.12 -20.00
C GLU A 197 -8.27 -0.04 -19.39
N SER A 198 -8.39 0.00 -18.06
CA SER A 198 -9.68 -0.08 -17.35
C SER A 198 -10.32 1.29 -17.12
N GLY A 199 -9.63 2.37 -17.47
CA GLY A 199 -10.03 3.75 -17.20
C GLY A 199 -9.65 4.25 -15.81
N GLU A 200 -8.92 3.46 -15.01
CA GLU A 200 -8.46 3.88 -13.69
C GLU A 200 -7.33 4.90 -13.84
N LEU A 201 -7.42 6.01 -13.12
CA LEU A 201 -6.45 7.09 -13.19
C LEU A 201 -5.23 6.80 -12.29
N TRP A 202 -4.05 7.16 -12.76
CA TRP A 202 -2.77 6.96 -12.09
C TRP A 202 -1.95 8.24 -12.12
N SER A 203 -1.42 8.61 -10.96
CA SER A 203 -0.44 9.68 -10.79
C SER A 203 0.71 9.20 -9.92
N ALA A 204 1.81 9.96 -9.89
CA ALA A 204 2.94 9.66 -9.00
C ALA A 204 2.51 9.57 -7.53
N ARG A 205 1.63 10.48 -7.07
CA ARG A 205 1.14 10.52 -5.69
C ARG A 205 0.38 9.24 -5.33
N LYS A 206 -0.51 8.80 -6.22
CA LYS A 206 -1.23 7.52 -6.08
C LYS A 206 -0.30 6.32 -6.09
N VAL A 207 0.71 6.33 -6.95
CA VAL A 207 1.72 5.26 -7.01
C VAL A 207 2.46 5.14 -5.66
N PHE A 208 2.98 6.23 -5.11
CA PHE A 208 3.62 6.23 -3.79
C PHE A 208 2.67 5.75 -2.69
N ARG A 209 1.43 6.23 -2.67
CA ARG A 209 0.39 5.77 -1.74
C ARG A 209 0.23 4.25 -1.83
N ARG A 210 0.01 3.71 -3.04
CA ARG A 210 -0.23 2.28 -3.25
C ARG A 210 0.96 1.40 -2.89
N TYR A 211 2.20 1.85 -3.05
CA TYR A 211 3.35 1.08 -2.55
C TYR A 211 3.27 0.84 -1.05
N VAL A 212 2.96 1.88 -0.26
CA VAL A 212 2.88 1.78 1.20
C VAL A 212 1.63 1.02 1.64
N GLU A 213 0.48 1.33 1.06
CA GLU A 213 -0.78 0.64 1.41
C GLU A 213 -0.71 -0.85 1.11
N HIS A 214 -0.30 -1.22 -0.10
CA HIS A 214 -0.28 -2.59 -0.58
C HIS A 214 0.68 -3.49 0.20
N GLU A 215 1.88 -3.00 0.52
CA GLU A 215 2.83 -3.78 1.32
C GLU A 215 2.33 -3.97 2.75
N ARG A 216 1.69 -2.96 3.35
CA ARG A 216 1.07 -3.08 4.68
C ARG A 216 -0.14 -4.01 4.67
N GLU A 217 -0.98 -3.95 3.64
CA GLU A 217 -2.09 -4.90 3.40
C GLU A 217 -1.57 -6.35 3.39
N HIS A 218 -0.50 -6.63 2.64
CA HIS A 218 0.07 -7.99 2.57
C HIS A 218 0.90 -8.40 3.78
N THR A 219 1.43 -7.44 4.55
CA THR A 219 2.00 -7.71 5.88
C THR A 219 0.90 -8.20 6.83
N ALA A 220 -0.26 -7.53 6.85
CA ALA A 220 -1.41 -7.98 7.64
C ALA A 220 -1.91 -9.37 7.17
N HIS A 221 -2.03 -9.59 5.86
CA HIS A 221 -2.43 -10.90 5.33
C HIS A 221 -1.45 -12.02 5.70
N THR A 222 -0.15 -11.74 5.69
CA THR A 222 0.87 -12.70 6.12
C THR A 222 0.70 -13.05 7.60
N GLN A 223 0.39 -12.08 8.45
CA GLN A 223 0.08 -12.30 9.86
C GLN A 223 -1.16 -13.20 10.03
N GLU A 224 -2.22 -12.99 9.25
CA GLU A 224 -3.42 -13.85 9.25
C GLU A 224 -3.07 -15.31 8.91
N ILE A 225 -2.25 -15.53 7.86
CA ILE A 225 -1.78 -16.87 7.48
C ILE A 225 -1.01 -17.52 8.63
N LEU A 226 -0.12 -16.76 9.30
CA LEU A 226 0.65 -17.28 10.44
C LEU A 226 -0.23 -17.65 11.63
N GLU A 227 -1.29 -16.89 11.91
CA GLU A 227 -2.25 -17.18 12.97
C GLU A 227 -3.08 -18.43 12.67
N LEU A 228 -3.49 -18.61 11.42
CA LEU A 228 -4.18 -19.81 10.96
C LEU A 228 -3.27 -21.04 11.04
N TYR A 229 -2.00 -20.92 10.63
CA TYR A 229 -1.02 -22.01 10.77
C TYR A 229 -0.88 -22.45 12.23
N LYS A 230 -0.68 -21.49 13.15
CA LYS A 230 -0.57 -21.77 14.59
C LYS A 230 -1.81 -22.45 15.17
N SER A 231 -2.99 -22.07 14.67
CA SER A 231 -4.27 -22.64 15.13
C SER A 231 -4.55 -24.03 14.56
N SER A 232 -3.85 -24.42 13.49
CA SER A 232 -3.98 -25.74 12.84
C SER A 232 -3.06 -26.82 13.43
N ARG A 233 -2.23 -26.47 14.41
CA ARG A 233 -1.26 -27.34 15.08
C ARG A 233 -1.67 -27.62 16.52
#